data_AF-A0A091D2M9-F1
#
_entry.id   AF-A0A091D2M9-F1
#
_cell.length_a   1.000
_cell.length_b   1.000
_cell.length_c   1.000
_cell.angle_alpha   90.00
_cell.angle_beta   90.00
_cell.angle_gamma   90.00
#
_symmetry.space_group_name_H-M   'P 1'
#
loop_
_entity.id
_entity.type
_entity.pdbx_description
1 polymer ?
#
loop_
_entity_poly.entity_id
_entity_poly.type
_entity_poly.pdbx_seq_one_letter_code
_entity_poly.pdbx_strand_id
1 'polypeptide(L)'
;MSGGLTGSWAGDSSSAPPMAQGTIPFLGTFLTELVMLDTAMKDHVDGNLVNCEKITKEAKVLQEIQLFQVAASKYNFQREEKVEVWFHSREWLSENESYNLSCLLEPRQRRDSSTLRNRKISS
;
A
#
# COMPACT_ATOMS: atom_id res chain seq x y z
N MET A 1 55.54 -5.69 -31.57
CA MET A 1 54.74 -4.99 -30.53
C MET A 1 53.39 -5.68 -30.50
N SER A 2 53.26 -6.72 -29.68
CA SER A 2 52.01 -7.48 -29.55
C SER A 2 51.85 -7.84 -28.07
N GLY A 3 50.79 -7.32 -27.45
CA GLY A 3 50.38 -7.68 -26.10
C GLY A 3 48.87 -7.82 -26.09
N GLY A 4 48.40 -9.07 -26.01
CA GLY A 4 47.00 -9.44 -25.86
C GLY A 4 46.69 -9.88 -24.43
N LEU A 5 45.49 -9.47 -24.00
CA LEU A 5 44.67 -9.80 -22.84
C LEU A 5 44.93 -11.17 -22.17
N THR A 6 44.85 -11.24 -20.83
CA THR A 6 43.77 -11.91 -20.07
C THR A 6 43.86 -11.54 -18.58
N GLY A 7 42.70 -11.39 -17.94
CA GLY A 7 42.57 -11.03 -16.52
C GLY A 7 42.42 -12.24 -15.60
N SER A 8 42.43 -11.97 -14.29
CA SER A 8 41.76 -12.78 -13.28
C SER A 8 41.76 -12.02 -11.95
N TRP A 9 40.61 -11.51 -11.52
CA TRP A 9 40.36 -11.19 -10.11
C TRP A 9 39.32 -12.18 -9.62
N ALA A 10 39.78 -13.26 -9.00
CA ALA A 10 38.97 -14.09 -8.14
C ALA A 10 38.77 -13.37 -6.81
N GLY A 11 37.52 -13.24 -6.36
CA GLY A 11 37.19 -12.45 -5.18
C GLY A 11 35.77 -12.65 -4.70
N ASP A 12 35.54 -13.84 -4.17
CA ASP A 12 34.57 -14.20 -3.14
C ASP A 12 33.10 -14.45 -3.49
N SER A 13 32.69 -15.63 -3.04
CA SER A 13 31.37 -16.24 -3.13
C SER A 13 30.66 -15.99 -1.81
N SER A 14 29.77 -15.00 -1.75
CA SER A 14 28.67 -15.04 -0.78
C SER A 14 27.55 -14.09 -1.16
N SER A 15 26.83 -14.39 -2.25
CA SER A 15 25.44 -13.92 -2.31
C SER A 15 24.64 -14.84 -1.40
N ALA A 16 24.60 -14.54 -0.10
CA ALA A 16 23.54 -15.02 0.76
C ALA A 16 22.21 -14.83 -0.01
N PRO A 17 21.28 -15.81 0.02
CA PRO A 17 19.96 -15.60 -0.60
C PRO A 17 19.43 -14.27 -0.08
N PRO A 18 18.82 -13.42 -0.94
CA PRO A 18 18.37 -12.10 -0.53
C PRO A 18 17.62 -12.28 0.78
N MET A 19 18.21 -11.75 1.87
CA MET A 19 17.62 -11.86 3.19
C MET A 19 16.20 -11.37 3.00
N ALA A 20 15.22 -12.22 3.28
CA ALA A 20 13.81 -11.87 3.16
C ALA A 20 13.56 -10.68 4.10
N GLN A 21 13.82 -9.49 3.58
CA GLN A 21 13.58 -8.22 4.21
C GLN A 21 12.12 -8.25 4.58
N GLY A 22 11.80 -7.92 5.84
CA GLY A 22 10.42 -7.98 6.29
C GLY A 22 9.49 -7.28 5.31
N THR A 23 8.26 -7.75 5.20
CA THR A 23 7.25 -7.15 4.31
C THR A 23 6.03 -6.82 5.14
N ILE A 24 5.47 -5.63 4.95
CA ILE A 24 4.16 -5.24 5.49
C ILE A 24 3.19 -5.14 4.31
N PRO A 25 2.24 -6.08 4.16
CA PRO A 25 1.31 -6.04 3.05
C PRO A 25 0.16 -5.05 3.31
N PHE A 26 -0.57 -4.67 2.25
CA PHE A 26 -1.80 -3.91 2.39
C PHE A 26 -2.91 -4.79 2.95
N LEU A 27 -3.33 -4.54 4.19
CA LEU A 27 -4.31 -5.36 4.89
C LEU A 27 -5.67 -5.40 4.18
N GLY A 28 -6.04 -4.32 3.47
CA GLY A 28 -7.33 -4.22 2.78
C GLY A 28 -7.56 -5.31 1.73
N THR A 29 -6.51 -5.87 1.13
CA THR A 29 -6.63 -6.99 0.19
C THR A 29 -7.20 -8.24 0.88
N PHE A 30 -6.64 -8.62 2.03
CA PHE A 30 -7.11 -9.78 2.79
C PHE A 30 -8.49 -9.55 3.40
N LEU A 31 -8.77 -8.34 3.90
CA LEU A 31 -10.10 -8.01 4.43
C LEU A 31 -11.17 -8.12 3.34
N THR A 32 -10.87 -7.64 2.13
CA THR A 32 -11.78 -7.76 0.99
C THR A 32 -12.03 -9.23 0.64
N GLU A 33 -10.99 -10.07 0.63
CA GLU A 33 -11.12 -11.50 0.38
C GLU A 33 -11.96 -12.22 1.45
N LEU A 34 -11.73 -11.92 2.73
CA LEU A 34 -12.54 -12.45 3.83
C LEU A 34 -14.01 -12.04 3.72
N VAL A 35 -14.29 -10.77 3.41
CA VAL A 35 -15.66 -10.30 3.19
C VAL A 35 -16.31 -10.99 1.99
N MET A 36 -15.56 -11.21 0.91
CA MET A 36 -16.04 -11.95 -0.25
C MET A 36 -16.37 -13.41 0.09
N LEU A 37 -15.51 -14.09 0.87
CA LEU A 37 -15.77 -15.46 1.34
C LEU A 37 -17.01 -15.53 2.24
N ASP A 38 -17.14 -14.58 3.18
CA ASP A 38 -18.28 -14.51 4.09
C ASP A 38 -19.61 -14.28 3.34
N THR A 39 -19.57 -13.41 2.33
CA THR A 39 -20.74 -13.11 1.50
C THR A 39 -21.11 -14.28 0.56
N ALA A 40 -20.10 -14.97 0.01
CA ALA A 40 -20.31 -16.03 -0.98
C ALA A 40 -20.67 -17.39 -0.35
N MET A 41 -20.32 -17.64 0.92
CA MET A 41 -20.45 -18.95 1.55
C MET A 41 -21.21 -18.87 2.88
N LYS A 42 -22.23 -19.72 3.03
CA LYS A 42 -22.97 -19.87 4.29
C LYS A 42 -22.15 -20.62 5.33
N ASP A 43 -22.35 -20.29 6.61
CA ASP A 43 -21.70 -20.97 7.74
C ASP A 43 -22.13 -22.43 7.91
N HIS A 44 -23.34 -22.75 7.45
CA HIS A 44 -23.91 -24.09 7.54
C HIS A 44 -24.41 -24.56 6.18
N VAL A 45 -24.22 -25.85 5.92
CA VAL A 45 -24.78 -26.58 4.78
C VAL A 45 -26.04 -27.34 5.22
N ASP A 46 -26.60 -28.15 4.31
CA ASP A 46 -27.84 -28.90 4.56
C ASP A 46 -27.79 -29.72 5.86
N GLY A 47 -28.90 -29.73 6.59
CA GLY A 47 -28.98 -30.39 7.89
C GLY A 47 -28.30 -29.62 9.02
N ASN A 48 -28.02 -28.32 8.84
CA ASN A 48 -27.36 -27.46 9.83
C ASN A 48 -25.95 -27.94 10.23
N LEU A 49 -25.26 -28.57 9.29
CA LEU A 49 -23.87 -29.00 9.45
C LEU A 49 -22.94 -27.83 9.17
N VAL A 50 -21.85 -27.69 9.94
CA VAL A 50 -20.86 -26.63 9.73
C VAL A 50 -20.20 -26.74 8.36
N ASN A 51 -20.08 -25.62 7.67
CA ASN A 51 -19.41 -25.54 6.37
C ASN A 51 -17.89 -25.50 6.54
N CYS A 52 -17.26 -26.68 6.64
CA CYS A 52 -15.81 -26.81 6.77
C CYS A 52 -15.03 -26.25 5.57
N GLU A 53 -15.66 -26.14 4.39
CA GLU A 53 -15.02 -25.54 3.22
C GLU A 53 -14.82 -24.04 3.41
N LYS A 54 -15.84 -23.34 3.95
CA LYS A 54 -15.74 -21.91 4.30
C LYS A 54 -14.58 -21.69 5.28
N ILE A 55 -14.59 -22.44 6.39
CA ILE A 55 -13.55 -22.36 7.43
C ILE A 55 -12.16 -22.61 6.83
N THR A 56 -12.02 -23.60 5.94
CA THR A 56 -10.73 -23.92 5.32
C THR A 56 -10.24 -22.78 4.43
N LYS A 57 -11.13 -22.10 3.70
CA LYS A 57 -10.74 -20.95 2.86
C LYS A 57 -10.37 -19.74 3.70
N GLU A 58 -11.16 -19.39 4.72
CA GLU A 58 -10.84 -18.31 5.66
C GLU A 58 -9.51 -18.57 6.38
N ALA A 59 -9.29 -19.81 6.82
CA ALA A 59 -8.05 -20.20 7.49
C ALA A 59 -6.81 -20.01 6.60
N LYS A 60 -6.91 -20.23 5.28
CA LYS A 60 -5.80 -19.97 4.34
C LYS A 60 -5.43 -18.49 4.30
N VAL A 61 -6.43 -17.61 4.22
CA VAL A 61 -6.21 -16.15 4.25
C VAL A 61 -5.55 -15.73 5.57
N LEU A 62 -5.99 -16.28 6.69
CA LEU A 62 -5.39 -16.01 8.01
C LEU A 62 -3.96 -16.54 8.12
N GLN A 63 -3.67 -17.71 7.55
CA GLN A 63 -2.31 -18.27 7.50
C GLN A 63 -1.36 -17.37 6.71
N GLU A 64 -1.80 -16.79 5.59
CA GLU A 64 -1.00 -15.83 4.84
C GLU A 64 -0.70 -14.57 5.68
N ILE A 65 -1.69 -14.02 6.38
CA ILE A 65 -1.48 -12.89 7.30
C ILE A 65 -0.44 -13.25 8.36
N GLN A 66 -0.50 -14.45 8.96
CA GLN A 66 0.48 -14.91 9.94
C GLN A 66 1.89 -15.00 9.36
N LEU A 67 2.04 -15.47 8.11
CA LEU A 67 3.34 -15.50 7.43
C LEU A 67 3.92 -14.09 7.29
N PHE A 68 3.09 -13.09 6.96
CA PHE A 68 3.53 -11.71 6.91
C PHE A 68 3.91 -11.14 8.28
N GLN A 69 3.22 -11.54 9.36
CA GLN A 69 3.61 -11.16 10.72
C GLN A 69 5.00 -11.72 11.10
N VAL A 70 5.28 -12.97 10.73
CA VAL A 70 6.61 -13.58 10.91
C VAL A 70 7.67 -12.91 10.03
N ALA A 71 7.31 -12.50 8.80
CA ALA A 71 8.22 -11.73 7.96
C ALA A 71 8.49 -10.34 8.57
N ALA A 72 7.46 -9.67 9.07
CA ALA A 72 7.55 -8.36 9.72
C ALA A 72 8.41 -8.40 10.99
N SER A 73 8.41 -9.49 11.74
CA SER A 73 9.27 -9.62 12.93
C SER A 73 10.76 -9.66 12.62
N LYS A 74 11.15 -9.77 11.34
CA LYS A 74 12.55 -9.71 10.90
C LYS A 74 13.09 -8.29 10.73
N TYR A 75 12.22 -7.28 10.79
CA TYR A 75 12.68 -5.89 10.79
C TYR A 75 13.47 -5.59 12.06
N ASN A 76 14.67 -5.05 11.90
CA ASN A 76 15.51 -4.58 13.00
C ASN A 76 15.48 -3.05 13.09
N PHE A 77 14.33 -2.48 13.43
CA PHE A 77 14.20 -1.03 13.67
C PHE A 77 14.52 -0.70 15.11
N GLN A 78 15.30 0.36 15.31
CA GLN A 78 15.47 0.97 16.63
C GLN A 78 14.38 2.02 16.83
N ARG A 79 13.75 2.02 18.01
CA ARG A 79 12.74 3.00 18.37
C ARG A 79 13.40 4.34 18.61
N GLU A 80 12.96 5.36 17.86
CA GLU A 80 13.40 6.74 18.05
C GLU A 80 12.28 7.56 18.71
N GLU A 81 12.49 7.93 19.97
CA GLU A 81 11.47 8.58 20.81
C GLU A 81 10.96 9.90 20.20
N LYS A 82 11.86 10.70 19.60
CA LYS A 82 11.48 11.97 18.97
C LYS A 82 10.52 11.78 17.80
N VAL A 83 10.74 10.73 17.00
CA VAL A 83 9.89 10.41 15.85
C VAL A 83 8.52 9.95 16.34
N GLU A 84 8.47 9.14 17.38
CA GLU A 84 7.21 8.67 17.97
C GLU A 84 6.38 9.81 18.55
N VAL A 85 7.01 10.69 19.35
CA VAL A 85 6.34 11.87 19.90
C VAL A 85 5.83 12.77 18.77
N TRP A 86 6.66 13.05 17.76
CA TRP A 86 6.23 13.82 16.59
C TRP A 86 5.05 13.14 15.88
N PHE A 87 5.14 11.85 15.60
CA PHE A 87 4.12 11.11 14.87
C PHE A 87 2.77 11.12 15.58
N HIS A 88 2.76 10.90 16.90
CA HIS A 88 1.54 10.96 17.70
C HIS A 88 1.02 12.36 17.97
N SER A 89 1.87 13.39 17.88
CA SER A 89 1.46 14.79 18.08
C SER A 89 0.75 15.41 16.86
N ARG A 90 0.78 14.75 15.69
CA ARG A 90 0.19 15.32 14.47
C ARG A 90 -1.33 15.18 14.47
N GLU A 91 -2.01 16.32 14.37
CA GLU A 91 -3.43 16.35 14.04
C GLU A 91 -3.64 15.96 12.56
N TRP A 92 -4.63 15.10 12.34
CA TRP A 92 -5.04 14.67 11.01
C TRP A 92 -6.11 15.61 10.48
N LEU A 93 -5.87 16.17 9.30
CA LEU A 93 -6.87 16.96 8.61
C LEU A 93 -8.02 16.05 8.18
N SER A 94 -9.25 16.50 8.38
CA SER A 94 -10.40 15.90 7.73
C SER A 94 -10.31 16.03 6.22
N GLU A 95 -11.06 15.21 5.49
CA GLU A 95 -11.14 15.29 4.03
C GLU A 95 -11.54 16.71 3.57
N ASN A 96 -12.51 17.33 4.24
CA ASN A 96 -12.96 18.68 3.91
C ASN A 96 -11.88 19.75 4.18
N GLU A 97 -11.16 19.68 5.30
CA GLU A 97 -10.06 20.62 5.58
C GLU A 97 -8.94 20.48 4.56
N SER A 98 -8.55 19.23 4.25
CA SER A 98 -7.52 18.94 3.26
C SER A 98 -7.90 19.46 1.87
N TYR A 99 -9.17 19.30 1.48
CA TYR A 99 -9.70 19.80 0.21
C TYR A 99 -9.70 21.34 0.14
N ASN A 100 -10.15 22.01 1.20
CA ASN A 100 -10.19 23.46 1.25
C ASN A 100 -8.79 24.07 1.24
N LEU A 101 -7.85 23.49 2.00
CA LEU A 101 -6.45 23.90 1.99
C LEU A 101 -5.80 23.70 0.62
N SER A 102 -6.08 22.58 -0.05
CA SER A 102 -5.63 22.33 -1.41
C SER A 102 -6.12 23.42 -2.38
N CYS A 103 -7.41 23.77 -2.33
CA CYS A 103 -7.98 24.83 -3.17
C CYS A 103 -7.42 26.22 -2.87
N LEU A 104 -7.00 26.48 -1.63
CA LEU A 104 -6.38 27.75 -1.24
C LEU A 104 -4.93 27.86 -1.73
N LEU A 105 -4.16 26.78 -1.59
CA LEU A 105 -2.76 26.72 -2.02
C LEU A 105 -2.64 26.74 -3.55
N GLU A 106 -3.53 26.02 -4.23
CA GLU A 106 -3.60 25.95 -5.68
C GLU A 106 -5.01 26.35 -6.16
N PRO A 107 -5.29 27.67 -6.27
CA PRO A 107 -6.56 28.15 -6.78
C PRO A 107 -6.79 27.63 -8.18
N ARG A 108 -7.98 27.07 -8.41
CA ARG A 108 -8.39 26.59 -9.73
C ARG A 108 -8.20 27.73 -10.71
N GLN A 109 -7.39 27.52 -11.76
CA GLN A 109 -7.19 28.54 -12.78
C GLN A 109 -8.55 28.96 -13.31
N ARG A 110 -8.90 30.22 -13.05
CA ARG A 110 -10.08 30.85 -13.63
C ARG A 110 -9.86 30.73 -15.13
N ARG A 111 -10.67 29.93 -15.83
CA ARG A 111 -10.80 30.09 -17.27
C ARG A 111 -11.30 31.51 -17.45
N ASP A 112 -10.38 32.42 -17.76
CA ASP A 112 -10.68 33.82 -17.95
C ASP A 112 -11.81 33.89 -18.98
N SER A 113 -13.00 34.25 -18.48
CA SER A 113 -14.15 34.60 -19.28
C SER A 113 -13.85 35.95 -19.93
N SER A 114 -12.89 35.97 -20.85
CA SER A 114 -12.58 37.11 -21.71
C SER A 114 -12.66 36.68 -23.18
N THR A 115 -13.79 36.13 -23.58
CA THR A 115 -14.12 35.94 -25.00
C THR A 115 -15.58 36.24 -25.31
N LEU A 116 -16.15 37.29 -24.72
CA LEU A 116 -17.38 37.92 -25.24
C LEU A 116 -17.31 39.46 -25.10
N ARG A 117 -16.21 40.06 -25.55
CA ARG A 117 -16.17 41.49 -25.92
C ARG A 117 -15.71 41.60 -27.36
N ASN A 118 -16.69 41.68 -28.27
CA ASN A 118 -16.70 42.43 -29.52
C ASN A 118 -17.46 41.70 -30.62
N ARG A 119 -18.75 42.02 -30.74
CA ARG A 119 -19.32 42.48 -32.01
C ARG A 119 -20.58 43.27 -31.68
N LYS A 120 -20.38 44.55 -31.36
CA LYS A 120 -21.40 45.57 -31.52
C LYS A 120 -21.67 45.64 -33.02
N ILE A 121 -22.79 45.08 -33.46
CA ILE A 121 -23.28 45.25 -34.82
C ILE A 121 -23.69 46.72 -34.93
N SER A 122 -22.87 47.49 -35.62
CA SER A 122 -23.19 48.83 -36.11
C SER A 122 -24.12 48.69 -37.31
N SER A 123 -25.13 49.56 -37.32
CA SER A 123 -26.12 49.92 -38.35
C SER A 123 -26.04 49.28 -39.73
#